data_AF-A0A2X3BFI2-F1
#
_entry.id   AF-A0A2X3BFI2-F1
#
_cell.length_a   1.000
_cell.length_b   1.000
_cell.length_c   1.000
_cell.angle_alpha   90.00
_cell.angle_beta   90.00
_cell.angle_gamma   90.00
#
_symmetry.space_group_name_H-M   'P 1'
#
loop_
_entity.id
_entity.type
_entity.pdbx_description
1 polymer ?
#
loop_
_entity_poly.entity_id
_entity_poly.type
_entity_poly.pdbx_seq_one_letter_code
_entity_poly.pdbx_strand_id
1 'polypeptide(L)'
;MKLGIFDSGVGGLSVAKHILESKIFEEIIYFGDTARVPYGVKDKETIIKFSLEALEFFISHKVDMLIVACNTVSAYALESMRSRACFPIIGVIEPGVIALKNSLPNTQHHILVLATKATINSNQYQHQLALNGYTNVKALATGLFVPIVEEGAYPSEILNASMHYYFHTLATKPNAIILGCTHFPLIADCIADYFENKSILIHSGEAIVEYLDSAYHLKPNQVKHTQIEFFASSDVEHLKSCAHKWCNIP
;
A
#
# COMPACT_ATOMS: atom_id res chain seq x y z
N MET A 1 -7.63 -8.39 -19.93
CA MET A 1 -8.05 -8.54 -18.51
C MET A 1 -8.19 -7.16 -17.88
N LYS A 2 -9.31 -6.94 -17.19
CA LYS A 2 -9.69 -5.68 -16.53
C LYS A 2 -9.44 -5.77 -15.03
N LEU A 3 -8.63 -4.86 -14.50
CA LEU A 3 -8.27 -4.81 -13.08
C LEU A 3 -9.01 -3.68 -12.37
N GLY A 4 -9.52 -3.94 -11.17
CA GLY A 4 -9.88 -2.90 -10.20
C GLY A 4 -8.71 -2.61 -9.25
N ILE A 5 -8.50 -1.33 -8.91
CA ILE A 5 -7.59 -0.89 -7.84
C ILE A 5 -8.37 -0.02 -6.87
N PHE A 6 -8.47 -0.46 -5.61
CA PHE A 6 -9.15 0.28 -4.55
C PHE A 6 -8.14 0.90 -3.56
N ASP A 7 -8.31 2.18 -3.27
CA ASP A 7 -7.63 2.86 -2.17
C ASP A 7 -8.57 3.77 -1.39
N SER A 8 -8.20 4.10 -0.15
CA SER A 8 -8.95 5.05 0.67
C SER A 8 -8.89 6.50 0.16
N GLY A 9 -7.99 6.82 -0.75
CA GLY A 9 -7.83 8.17 -1.28
C GLY A 9 -6.86 8.20 -2.47
N VAL A 10 -5.89 9.10 -2.42
CA VAL A 10 -4.89 9.29 -3.50
C VAL A 10 -3.62 8.45 -3.29
N GLY A 11 -3.35 7.97 -2.07
CA GLY A 11 -2.10 7.27 -1.75
C GLY A 11 -1.87 6.05 -2.62
N GLY A 12 -2.93 5.29 -2.92
CA GLY A 12 -2.84 4.05 -3.70
C GLY A 12 -2.34 4.22 -5.14
N LEU A 13 -2.19 5.46 -5.61
CA LEU A 13 -1.52 5.76 -6.87
C LEU A 13 -0.08 5.20 -6.92
N SER A 14 0.60 5.11 -5.77
CA SER A 14 1.93 4.49 -5.69
C SER A 14 1.91 3.01 -6.06
N VAL A 15 0.82 2.29 -5.78
CA VAL A 15 0.62 0.90 -6.19
C VAL A 15 0.17 0.85 -7.66
N ALA A 16 -0.76 1.73 -8.05
CA ALA A 16 -1.26 1.81 -9.42
C ALA A 16 -0.14 2.08 -10.44
N LYS A 17 0.84 2.93 -10.09
CA LYS A 17 2.02 3.20 -10.92
C LYS A 17 2.76 1.92 -11.31
N HIS A 18 3.14 1.10 -10.33
CA HIS A 18 3.89 -0.13 -10.58
C HIS A 18 3.07 -1.14 -11.40
N ILE A 19 1.76 -1.23 -11.15
CA ILE A 19 0.86 -2.08 -11.93
C ILE A 19 0.75 -1.57 -13.38
N LEU A 20 0.64 -0.26 -13.59
CA LEU A 20 0.57 0.33 -14.94
C LEU A 20 1.87 0.09 -15.71
N GLU A 21 3.02 0.29 -15.08
CA GLU A 21 4.35 0.04 -15.65
C GLU A 21 4.58 -1.45 -15.96
N SER A 22 3.98 -2.36 -15.19
CA SER A 22 4.09 -3.80 -15.41
C SER A 22 3.45 -4.27 -16.72
N LYS A 23 2.50 -3.51 -17.29
CA LYS A 23 1.76 -3.87 -18.52
C LYS A 23 1.19 -5.31 -18.49
N ILE A 24 0.64 -5.70 -17.34
CA ILE A 24 -0.07 -6.98 -17.17
C ILE A 24 -1.53 -6.86 -17.66
N PHE A 25 -2.17 -5.72 -17.40
CA PHE A 25 -3.61 -5.52 -17.60
C PHE A 25 -3.89 -4.57 -18.78
N GLU A 26 -4.97 -4.82 -19.52
CA GLU A 26 -5.39 -3.97 -20.66
C GLU A 26 -6.16 -2.74 -20.19
N GLU A 27 -6.93 -2.91 -19.12
CA GLU A 27 -7.80 -1.87 -18.55
C GLU A 27 -7.66 -1.90 -17.02
N ILE A 28 -7.53 -0.71 -16.42
CA ILE A 28 -7.46 -0.50 -14.98
C ILE A 28 -8.55 0.50 -14.59
N ILE A 29 -9.40 0.11 -13.65
CA ILE A 29 -10.34 1.00 -12.97
C ILE A 29 -9.75 1.32 -11.60
N TYR A 30 -9.39 2.58 -11.37
CA TYR A 30 -8.95 3.05 -10.06
C TYR A 30 -10.10 3.75 -9.36
N PHE A 31 -10.41 3.34 -8.13
CA PHE A 31 -11.35 4.05 -7.27
C PHE A 31 -10.68 4.48 -5.96
N GLY A 32 -10.63 5.79 -5.75
CA GLY A 32 -10.16 6.41 -4.51
C GLY A 32 -11.32 6.96 -3.69
N ASP A 33 -11.47 6.49 -2.44
CA ASP A 33 -12.54 6.95 -1.56
C ASP A 33 -12.25 8.30 -0.86
N THR A 34 -11.93 9.32 -1.66
CA THR A 34 -11.46 10.63 -1.21
C THR A 34 -12.43 11.39 -0.31
N ALA A 35 -13.73 11.13 -0.37
CA ALA A 35 -14.72 11.75 0.52
C ALA A 35 -14.58 11.33 2.00
N ARG A 36 -13.95 10.17 2.25
CA ARG A 36 -13.91 9.54 3.57
C ARG A 36 -12.50 9.28 4.09
N VAL A 37 -11.47 9.66 3.33
CA VAL A 37 -10.06 9.66 3.77
C VAL A 37 -9.88 10.55 5.02
N PRO A 38 -8.95 10.24 5.95
CA PRO A 38 -8.11 9.05 6.04
C PRO A 38 -8.81 7.88 6.75
N TYR A 39 -8.54 6.66 6.28
CA TYR A 39 -9.00 5.43 6.92
C TYR A 39 -8.17 5.03 8.14
N GLY A 40 -6.90 5.43 8.17
CA GLY A 40 -5.92 5.00 9.19
C GLY A 40 -6.25 5.34 10.65
N VAL A 41 -7.27 6.18 10.87
CA VAL A 41 -7.74 6.62 12.20
C VAL A 41 -9.15 6.10 12.54
N LYS A 42 -9.82 5.41 11.61
CA LYS A 42 -11.19 4.90 11.79
C LYS A 42 -11.19 3.55 12.50
N ASP A 43 -12.34 3.19 13.05
CA ASP A 43 -12.58 1.86 13.62
C ASP A 43 -12.73 0.79 12.54
N LYS A 44 -12.60 -0.48 12.95
CA LYS A 44 -12.61 -1.65 12.07
C LYS A 44 -13.93 -1.77 11.31
N GLU A 45 -15.05 -1.60 12.01
CA GLU A 45 -16.39 -1.76 11.45
C GLU A 45 -16.67 -0.71 10.37
N THR A 46 -16.28 0.54 10.61
CA THR A 46 -16.35 1.62 9.62
C THR A 46 -15.50 1.31 8.39
N ILE A 47 -14.27 0.84 8.58
CA ILE A 47 -13.38 0.46 7.47
C ILE A 47 -14.01 -0.67 6.64
N ILE A 48 -14.53 -1.71 7.29
CA ILE A 48 -15.22 -2.82 6.61
C ILE A 48 -16.42 -2.31 5.82
N LYS A 49 -17.27 -1.48 6.43
CA LYS A 49 -18.46 -0.92 5.78
C LYS A 49 -18.09 -0.17 4.49
N PHE A 50 -17.17 0.78 4.55
CA PHE A 50 -16.81 1.57 3.37
C PHE A 50 -16.14 0.71 2.28
N SER A 51 -15.35 -0.28 2.68
CA SER A 51 -14.70 -1.20 1.74
C SER A 51 -15.70 -2.09 1.01
N LEU A 52 -16.78 -2.48 1.67
CA LEU A 52 -17.88 -3.24 1.06
C LEU A 52 -18.69 -2.37 0.08
N GLU A 53 -18.92 -1.10 0.40
CA GLU A 53 -19.54 -0.16 -0.54
C GLU A 53 -18.65 0.07 -1.78
N ALA A 54 -17.33 0.15 -1.59
CA ALA A 54 -16.38 0.20 -2.71
C ALA A 54 -16.37 -1.09 -3.53
N LEU A 55 -16.55 -2.26 -2.90
CA LEU A 55 -16.64 -3.53 -3.61
C LEU A 55 -17.83 -3.55 -4.58
N GLU A 56 -18.99 -3.05 -4.18
CA GLU A 56 -20.18 -2.98 -5.06
C GLU A 56 -19.90 -2.15 -6.32
N PHE A 57 -19.12 -1.07 -6.20
CA PHE A 57 -18.65 -0.29 -7.35
C PHE A 57 -17.82 -1.16 -8.32
N PHE A 58 -16.89 -1.96 -7.83
CA PHE A 58 -16.08 -2.82 -8.73
C PHE A 58 -16.88 -3.96 -9.35
N ILE A 59 -17.85 -4.52 -8.61
CA ILE A 59 -18.79 -5.51 -9.14
C ILE A 59 -19.58 -4.92 -10.32
N SER A 60 -20.09 -3.68 -10.19
CA SER A 60 -20.84 -3.04 -11.28
C SER A 60 -19.96 -2.76 -12.52
N HIS A 61 -18.67 -2.55 -12.33
CA HIS A 61 -17.69 -2.33 -13.41
C HIS A 61 -17.15 -3.63 -14.03
N LYS A 62 -17.59 -4.79 -13.54
CA LYS A 62 -17.24 -6.13 -14.07
C LYS A 62 -15.73 -6.34 -14.20
N VAL A 63 -14.98 -6.05 -13.14
CA VAL A 63 -13.54 -6.33 -13.09
C VAL A 63 -13.27 -7.84 -13.00
N ASP A 64 -12.17 -8.30 -13.58
CA ASP A 64 -11.73 -9.70 -13.51
C ASP A 64 -10.96 -10.00 -12.22
N MET A 65 -10.39 -8.97 -11.60
CA MET A 65 -9.59 -9.04 -10.37
C MET A 65 -9.61 -7.68 -9.66
N LEU A 66 -9.48 -7.66 -8.34
CA LEU A 66 -9.37 -6.44 -7.54
C LEU A 66 -8.12 -6.45 -6.67
N ILE A 67 -7.34 -5.36 -6.74
CA ILE A 67 -6.23 -5.07 -5.83
C ILE A 67 -6.68 -4.01 -4.83
N VAL A 68 -6.59 -4.35 -3.56
CA VAL A 68 -6.79 -3.43 -2.43
C VAL A 68 -5.44 -2.80 -2.09
N ALA A 69 -5.16 -1.65 -2.69
CA ALA A 69 -3.91 -0.92 -2.49
C ALA A 69 -3.78 -0.38 -1.07
N CYS A 70 -4.88 0.03 -0.44
CA CYS A 70 -4.85 0.57 0.91
C CYS A 70 -4.45 -0.51 1.93
N ASN A 71 -3.32 -0.28 2.61
CA ASN A 71 -2.83 -1.16 3.68
C ASN A 71 -3.83 -1.28 4.85
N THR A 72 -4.56 -0.21 5.15
CA THR A 72 -5.58 -0.22 6.22
C THR A 72 -6.80 -1.05 5.84
N VAL A 73 -7.23 -0.99 4.58
CA VAL A 73 -8.31 -1.86 4.08
C VAL A 73 -7.83 -3.31 4.01
N SER A 74 -6.63 -3.55 3.51
CA SER A 74 -6.02 -4.89 3.47
C SER A 74 -5.95 -5.53 4.85
N ALA A 75 -5.71 -4.73 5.90
CA ALA A 75 -5.62 -5.19 7.27
C ALA A 75 -6.97 -5.61 7.90
N TYR A 76 -8.06 -4.91 7.58
CA TYR A 76 -9.34 -5.09 8.30
C TYR A 76 -10.49 -5.63 7.46
N ALA A 77 -10.52 -5.35 6.16
CA ALA A 77 -11.68 -5.62 5.32
C ALA A 77 -11.45 -6.70 4.26
N LEU A 78 -10.20 -7.12 4.02
CA LEU A 78 -9.87 -8.03 2.90
C LEU A 78 -10.69 -9.33 2.91
N GLU A 79 -10.82 -9.98 4.07
CA GLU A 79 -11.62 -11.21 4.21
C GLU A 79 -13.12 -10.96 3.99
N SER A 80 -13.63 -9.85 4.52
CA SER A 80 -15.04 -9.45 4.34
C SER A 80 -15.37 -9.12 2.88
N MET A 81 -14.42 -8.55 2.14
CA MET A 81 -14.57 -8.31 0.70
C MET A 81 -14.50 -9.63 -0.08
N ARG A 82 -13.52 -10.50 0.22
CA ARG A 82 -13.37 -11.82 -0.43
C ARG A 82 -14.61 -12.70 -0.29
N SER A 83 -15.30 -12.66 0.86
CA SER A 83 -16.50 -13.49 1.08
C SER A 83 -17.71 -13.06 0.24
N ARG A 84 -17.68 -11.89 -0.40
CA ARG A 84 -18.78 -11.36 -1.22
C ARG A 84 -18.44 -11.21 -2.70
N ALA A 85 -17.16 -11.32 -3.07
CA ALA A 85 -16.71 -11.16 -4.44
C ALA A 85 -16.74 -12.50 -5.19
N CYS A 86 -17.05 -12.43 -6.50
CA CYS A 86 -16.96 -13.57 -7.42
C CYS A 86 -15.62 -13.61 -8.19
N PHE A 87 -14.70 -12.70 -7.90
CA PHE A 87 -13.38 -12.58 -8.52
C PHE A 87 -12.26 -12.51 -7.45
N PRO A 88 -11.00 -12.78 -7.81
CA PRO A 88 -9.89 -12.69 -6.87
C PRO A 88 -9.70 -11.28 -6.31
N ILE A 89 -9.55 -11.19 -4.99
CA ILE A 89 -9.18 -9.95 -4.30
C ILE A 89 -7.84 -10.13 -3.60
N ILE A 90 -6.89 -9.26 -3.93
CA ILE A 90 -5.52 -9.28 -3.43
C ILE A 90 -5.29 -8.02 -2.60
N GLY A 91 -4.84 -8.18 -1.35
CA GLY A 91 -4.39 -7.07 -0.51
C GLY A 91 -2.87 -6.93 -0.57
N VAL A 92 -2.34 -5.82 -0.06
CA VAL A 92 -0.90 -5.48 -0.13
C VAL A 92 -0.03 -6.07 0.97
N ILE A 93 -0.63 -6.58 2.06
CA ILE A 93 0.12 -7.06 3.23
C ILE A 93 0.88 -8.36 2.92
N GLU A 94 0.19 -9.38 2.43
CA GLU A 94 0.78 -10.68 2.08
C GLU A 94 1.88 -10.55 1.02
N PRO A 95 1.65 -9.87 -0.13
CA PRO A 95 2.70 -9.54 -1.10
C PRO A 95 3.92 -8.86 -0.45
N GLY A 96 3.70 -7.87 0.43
CA GLY A 96 4.79 -7.19 1.12
C GLY A 96 5.61 -8.11 2.02
N VAL A 97 4.99 -9.07 2.71
CA VAL A 97 5.69 -10.06 3.53
C VAL A 97 6.48 -11.05 2.66
N ILE A 98 5.93 -11.45 1.51
CA ILE A 98 6.62 -12.32 0.56
C ILE A 98 7.83 -11.60 -0.07
N ALA A 99 7.68 -10.36 -0.51
CA ALA A 99 8.77 -9.55 -1.05
C ALA A 99 9.88 -9.33 -0.01
N LEU A 100 9.52 -9.10 1.26
CA LEU A 100 10.49 -9.07 2.36
C LEU A 100 11.25 -10.39 2.46
N LYS A 101 10.54 -11.52 2.42
CA LYS A 101 11.15 -12.85 2.54
C LYS A 101 12.14 -13.15 1.42
N ASN A 102 11.79 -12.76 0.20
CA ASN A 102 12.65 -12.93 -0.97
C ASN A 102 13.90 -12.04 -0.89
N SER A 103 13.75 -10.81 -0.39
CA SER A 103 14.85 -9.85 -0.26
C SER A 103 15.74 -10.10 0.97
N LEU A 104 15.18 -10.67 2.04
CA LEU A 104 15.86 -10.83 3.32
C LEU A 104 15.52 -12.19 3.97
N PRO A 105 16.02 -13.32 3.43
CA PRO A 105 15.60 -14.66 3.85
C PRO A 105 16.05 -15.05 5.27
N ASN A 106 17.07 -14.38 5.83
CA ASN A 106 17.50 -14.63 7.21
C ASN A 106 16.51 -13.98 8.20
N THR A 107 15.77 -14.82 8.93
CA THR A 107 14.70 -14.43 9.85
C THR A 107 15.17 -13.81 11.17
N GLN A 108 16.47 -13.85 11.46
CA GLN A 108 17.04 -13.20 12.65
C GLN A 108 17.23 -11.69 12.49
N HIS A 109 17.06 -11.15 11.28
CA HIS A 109 17.18 -9.73 11.03
C HIS A 109 16.08 -8.90 11.69
N HIS A 110 16.41 -7.64 12.01
CA HIS A 110 15.47 -6.69 12.58
C HIS A 110 14.59 -6.07 11.49
N ILE A 111 13.28 -6.22 11.62
CA ILE A 111 12.28 -5.68 10.69
C ILE A 111 11.56 -4.51 11.36
N LEU A 112 11.45 -3.39 10.64
CA LEU A 112 10.60 -2.27 11.03
C LEU A 112 9.39 -2.19 10.11
N VAL A 113 8.18 -2.24 10.67
CA VAL A 113 6.94 -2.01 9.92
C VAL A 113 6.45 -0.61 10.23
N LEU A 114 6.31 0.22 9.19
CA LEU A 114 5.74 1.55 9.28
C LEU A 114 4.34 1.52 8.68
N ALA A 115 3.31 1.89 9.43
CA ALA A 115 1.96 1.96 8.89
C ALA A 115 1.06 2.92 9.68
N THR A 116 -0.21 3.04 9.28
CA THR A 116 -1.20 3.80 10.04
C THR A 116 -1.54 3.12 11.36
N LYS A 117 -2.16 3.86 12.29
CA LYS A 117 -2.60 3.32 13.59
C LYS A 117 -3.55 2.11 13.41
N ALA A 118 -4.51 2.22 12.50
CA ALA A 118 -5.42 1.11 12.18
C ALA A 118 -4.66 -0.14 11.67
N THR A 119 -3.71 0.03 10.73
CA THR A 119 -2.94 -1.10 10.22
C THR A 119 -2.09 -1.76 11.31
N ILE A 120 -1.39 -0.99 12.15
CA ILE A 120 -0.56 -1.56 13.23
C ILE A 120 -1.41 -2.27 14.28
N ASN A 121 -2.54 -1.67 14.68
CA ASN A 121 -3.46 -2.24 15.66
C ASN A 121 -4.16 -3.52 15.18
N SER A 122 -4.24 -3.74 13.87
CA SER A 122 -4.78 -4.98 13.32
C SER A 122 -3.89 -6.21 13.61
N ASN A 123 -2.62 -5.99 13.93
CA ASN A 123 -1.58 -7.01 14.06
C ASN A 123 -1.36 -7.89 12.82
N GLN A 124 -1.90 -7.54 11.65
CA GLN A 124 -1.79 -8.40 10.46
C GLN A 124 -0.36 -8.56 9.96
N TYR A 125 0.42 -7.48 9.89
CA TYR A 125 1.84 -7.58 9.53
C TYR A 125 2.61 -8.43 10.54
N GLN A 126 2.43 -8.17 11.83
CA GLN A 126 3.10 -8.89 12.91
C GLN A 126 2.78 -10.39 12.86
N HIS A 127 1.50 -10.73 12.64
CA HIS A 127 1.04 -12.11 12.50
C HIS A 127 1.66 -12.80 11.27
N GLN A 128 1.58 -12.17 10.09
CA GLN A 128 2.11 -12.74 8.85
C GLN A 128 3.65 -12.90 8.88
N LEU A 129 4.36 -11.93 9.47
CA LEU A 129 5.80 -12.01 9.66
C LEU A 129 6.19 -13.15 10.63
N ALA A 130 5.46 -13.30 11.73
CA ALA A 130 5.68 -14.39 12.68
C ALA A 130 5.42 -15.77 12.05
N LEU A 131 4.39 -15.92 11.22
CA LEU A 131 4.14 -17.16 10.46
C LEU A 131 5.29 -17.50 9.49
N ASN A 132 6.05 -16.50 9.04
CA ASN A 132 7.23 -16.67 8.20
C ASN A 132 8.55 -16.72 9.02
N GLY A 133 8.47 -16.81 10.34
CA GLY A 133 9.61 -17.00 11.23
C GLY A 133 10.33 -15.71 11.65
N TYR A 134 9.87 -14.53 11.22
CA TYR A 134 10.44 -13.24 11.65
C TYR A 134 9.91 -12.87 13.04
N THR A 135 10.78 -12.91 14.04
CA THR A 135 10.42 -12.58 15.43
C THR A 135 10.95 -11.22 15.89
N ASN A 136 12.00 -10.70 15.24
CA ASN A 136 12.63 -9.41 15.55
C ASN A 136 11.91 -8.25 14.86
N VAL A 137 10.59 -8.13 15.05
CA VAL A 137 9.73 -7.16 14.39
C VAL A 137 9.35 -6.02 15.34
N LYS A 138 9.60 -4.77 14.93
CA LYS A 138 9.03 -3.58 15.57
C LYS A 138 8.02 -2.94 14.62
N ALA A 139 6.80 -2.70 15.11
CA ALA A 139 5.71 -2.13 14.33
C ALA A 139 5.37 -0.75 14.89
N LEU A 140 5.49 0.31 14.08
CA LEU A 140 5.28 1.69 14.49
C LEU A 140 4.12 2.32 13.73
N ALA A 141 3.19 2.91 14.48
CA ALA A 141 2.10 3.71 13.93
C ALA A 141 2.62 5.11 13.58
N THR A 142 2.95 5.33 12.32
CA THR A 142 3.57 6.57 11.80
C THR A 142 2.58 7.46 11.07
N GLY A 143 1.40 7.66 11.67
CA GLY A 143 0.28 8.37 11.04
C GLY A 143 0.59 9.81 10.61
N LEU A 144 1.56 10.50 11.21
CA LEU A 144 1.94 11.87 10.83
C LEU A 144 2.53 11.96 9.42
N PHE A 145 3.11 10.88 8.90
CA PHE A 145 3.68 10.88 7.55
C PHE A 145 2.62 11.06 6.46
N VAL A 146 1.39 10.61 6.69
CA VAL A 146 0.30 10.72 5.70
C VAL A 146 -0.01 12.19 5.35
N PRO A 147 -0.39 13.06 6.31
CA PRO A 147 -0.65 14.47 6.00
C PRO A 147 0.61 15.20 5.51
N ILE A 148 1.80 14.87 6.00
CA ILE A 148 3.06 15.47 5.49
C ILE A 148 3.25 15.19 4.01
N VAL A 149 2.93 13.97 3.56
CA VAL A 149 2.98 13.59 2.15
C VAL A 149 1.88 14.28 1.34
N GLU A 150 0.65 14.34 1.85
CA GLU A 150 -0.44 14.99 1.12
C GLU A 150 -0.23 16.51 0.94
N GLU A 151 0.42 17.17 1.90
CA GLU A 151 0.82 18.58 1.81
C GLU A 151 2.07 18.82 0.94
N GLY A 152 2.72 17.77 0.42
CA GLY A 152 3.95 17.92 -0.34
C GLY A 152 5.14 18.42 0.50
N ALA A 153 5.08 18.29 1.83
CA ALA A 153 6.06 18.84 2.75
C ALA A 153 7.26 17.90 2.92
N TYR A 154 7.89 17.49 1.82
CA TYR A 154 9.05 16.60 1.82
C TYR A 154 10.00 16.87 0.62
N PRO A 155 11.33 16.96 0.84
CA PRO A 155 12.00 16.98 2.15
C PRO A 155 11.67 18.26 2.95
N SER A 156 11.54 18.15 4.27
CA SER A 156 11.27 19.30 5.14
C SER A 156 11.73 19.07 6.59
N GLU A 157 11.86 20.15 7.35
CA GLU A 157 12.14 20.09 8.80
C GLU A 157 11.02 19.37 9.57
N ILE A 158 9.76 19.50 9.12
CA ILE A 158 8.60 18.85 9.73
C ILE A 158 8.70 17.32 9.55
N LEU A 159 9.10 16.86 8.36
CA LEU A 159 9.34 15.43 8.12
C LEU A 159 10.50 14.92 8.98
N ASN A 160 11.61 15.66 9.04
CA ASN A 160 12.78 15.28 9.85
C ASN A 160 12.45 15.16 11.33
N ALA A 161 11.72 16.14 11.88
CA ALA A 161 11.25 16.10 13.27
C ALA A 161 10.31 14.92 13.53
N SER A 162 9.43 14.61 12.58
CA SER A 162 8.51 13.46 12.67
C SER A 162 9.26 12.12 12.62
N MET A 163 10.26 11.98 11.75
CA MET A 163 11.13 10.79 11.69
C MET A 163 11.89 10.63 13.01
N HIS A 164 12.49 11.70 13.53
CA HIS A 164 13.15 11.67 14.83
C HIS A 164 12.19 11.25 15.95
N TYR A 165 10.99 11.85 16.02
CA TYR A 165 9.95 11.48 16.98
C TYR A 165 9.66 9.97 16.97
N TYR A 166 9.48 9.37 15.78
CA TYR A 166 9.18 7.94 15.68
C TYR A 166 10.37 7.03 15.91
N PHE A 167 11.57 7.43 15.49
CA PHE A 167 12.70 6.51 15.34
C PHE A 167 13.78 6.66 16.41
N HIS A 168 13.84 7.77 17.15
CA HIS A 168 14.94 8.03 18.11
C HIS A 168 15.05 6.99 19.23
N THR A 169 13.97 6.26 19.55
CA THR A 169 13.95 5.19 20.57
C THR A 169 14.27 3.81 20.01
N LEU A 170 14.62 3.68 18.72
CA LEU A 170 15.04 2.41 18.15
C LEU A 170 16.43 2.04 18.68
N ALA A 171 16.49 1.01 19.52
CA ALA A 171 17.75 0.49 20.05
C ALA A 171 18.65 -0.12 18.97
N THR A 172 18.04 -0.68 17.91
CA THR A 172 18.75 -1.32 16.80
C THR A 172 18.23 -0.75 15.49
N LYS A 173 19.16 -0.48 14.55
CA LYS A 173 18.81 -0.11 13.17
C LYS A 173 18.16 -1.31 12.47
N PRO A 174 17.01 -1.14 11.78
CA PRO A 174 16.37 -2.23 11.07
C PRO A 174 17.20 -2.64 9.83
N ASN A 175 17.23 -3.92 9.53
CA ASN A 175 17.79 -4.44 8.28
C ASN A 175 16.83 -4.25 7.11
N ALA A 176 15.52 -4.29 7.37
CA ALA A 176 14.50 -3.97 6.38
C ALA A 176 13.35 -3.19 6.99
N ILE A 177 12.75 -2.34 6.17
CA ILE A 177 11.62 -1.48 6.53
C ILE A 177 10.48 -1.76 5.56
N ILE A 178 9.35 -2.22 6.08
CA ILE A 178 8.12 -2.34 5.30
C ILE A 178 7.40 -0.99 5.29
N LEU A 179 7.19 -0.44 4.09
CA LEU A 179 6.42 0.77 3.86
C LEU A 179 4.92 0.42 3.79
N GLY A 180 4.34 0.03 4.92
CA GLY A 180 2.96 -0.44 5.10
C GLY A 180 1.89 0.66 5.02
N CYS A 181 2.10 1.68 4.19
CA CYS A 181 1.13 2.71 3.84
C CYS A 181 1.41 3.18 2.41
N THR A 182 0.35 3.45 1.66
CA THR A 182 0.44 3.82 0.24
C THR A 182 1.14 5.16 0.00
N HIS A 183 1.18 6.04 0.99
CA HIS A 183 1.91 7.32 0.94
C HIS A 183 3.42 7.19 1.15
N PHE A 184 3.88 6.16 1.88
CA PHE A 184 5.27 6.10 2.35
C PHE A 184 6.33 5.91 1.25
N PRO A 185 6.04 5.31 0.07
CA PRO A 185 6.96 5.34 -1.06
C PRO A 185 7.39 6.75 -1.48
N LEU A 186 6.59 7.79 -1.26
CA LEU A 186 6.91 9.17 -1.63
C LEU A 186 7.97 9.82 -0.73
N ILE A 187 8.20 9.26 0.46
CA ILE A 187 9.22 9.70 1.42
C ILE A 187 10.28 8.61 1.64
N ALA A 188 10.35 7.61 0.75
CA ALA A 188 11.26 6.48 0.87
C ALA A 188 12.72 6.94 0.94
N ASP A 189 13.14 7.89 0.10
CA ASP A 189 14.50 8.43 0.10
C ASP A 189 14.84 9.09 1.44
N CYS A 190 13.91 9.89 2.01
CA CYS A 190 14.10 10.50 3.32
C CYS A 190 14.22 9.46 4.45
N ILE A 191 13.43 8.39 4.38
CA ILE A 191 13.50 7.27 5.33
C ILE A 191 14.83 6.52 5.17
N ALA A 192 15.24 6.23 3.94
CA ALA A 192 16.51 5.56 3.65
C ALA A 192 17.69 6.38 4.19
N ASP A 193 17.72 7.68 3.93
CA ASP A 193 18.75 8.60 4.42
C ASP A 193 18.80 8.67 5.94
N TYR A 194 17.63 8.70 6.62
CA TYR A 194 17.58 8.65 8.09
C TYR A 194 18.27 7.39 8.65
N PHE A 195 18.15 6.26 7.95
CA PHE A 195 18.81 5.00 8.31
C PHE A 195 20.15 4.79 7.58
N GLU A 196 20.78 5.86 7.10
CA GLU A 196 22.10 5.86 6.42
C GLU A 196 22.17 4.90 5.22
N ASN A 197 21.05 4.68 4.53
CA ASN A 197 20.93 3.76 3.39
C ASN A 197 21.34 2.31 3.72
N LYS A 198 21.19 1.90 5.00
CA LYS A 198 21.55 0.55 5.49
C LYS A 198 20.36 -0.42 5.56
N SER A 199 19.15 0.06 5.32
CA SER A 199 17.93 -0.74 5.39
C SER A 199 17.37 -0.99 4.00
N ILE A 200 16.95 -2.22 3.74
CA ILE A 200 16.18 -2.56 2.54
C ILE A 200 14.76 -2.01 2.72
N LEU A 201 14.26 -1.23 1.76
CA LEU A 201 12.88 -0.75 1.78
C LEU A 201 12.00 -1.71 0.98
N ILE A 202 10.87 -2.10 1.56
CA ILE A 202 9.88 -2.96 0.90
C ILE A 202 8.67 -2.11 0.52
N HIS A 203 8.47 -1.95 -0.78
CA HIS A 203 7.39 -1.17 -1.38
C HIS A 203 6.19 -2.07 -1.72
N SER A 204 4.98 -1.70 -1.26
CA SER A 204 3.76 -2.47 -1.57
C SER A 204 3.47 -2.58 -3.07
N GLY A 205 3.81 -1.56 -3.86
CA GLY A 205 3.56 -1.55 -5.31
C GLY A 205 4.40 -2.57 -6.08
N GLU A 206 5.70 -2.59 -5.82
CA GLU A 206 6.64 -3.58 -6.39
C GLU A 206 6.27 -5.00 -5.95
N ALA A 207 6.02 -5.17 -4.65
CA ALA A 207 5.65 -6.46 -4.06
C ALA A 207 4.38 -7.05 -4.69
N ILE A 208 3.39 -6.22 -5.02
CA ILE A 208 2.18 -6.66 -5.72
C ILE A 208 2.50 -7.21 -7.10
N VAL A 209 3.35 -6.54 -7.88
CA VAL A 209 3.72 -7.00 -9.23
C VAL A 209 4.45 -8.34 -9.17
N GLU A 210 5.40 -8.50 -8.23
CA GLU A 210 6.09 -9.77 -8.00
C GLU A 210 5.12 -10.90 -7.58
N TYR A 211 4.15 -10.57 -6.74
CA TYR A 211 3.13 -11.53 -6.30
C TYR A 211 2.19 -11.96 -7.43
N LEU A 212 1.80 -11.04 -8.31
CA LEU A 212 0.97 -11.37 -9.48
C LEU A 212 1.69 -12.35 -10.42
N ASP A 213 2.98 -12.17 -10.66
CA ASP A 213 3.77 -13.11 -11.48
C ASP A 213 3.89 -14.48 -10.79
N SER A 214 4.31 -14.50 -9.54
CA SER A 214 4.60 -15.76 -8.82
C SER A 214 3.35 -16.58 -8.47
N ALA A 215 2.27 -15.94 -7.99
CA ALA A 215 1.08 -16.61 -7.49
C ALA A 215 -0.02 -16.78 -8.55
N TYR A 216 -0.10 -15.88 -9.53
CA TYR A 216 -1.13 -15.90 -10.58
C TYR A 216 -0.57 -16.14 -11.99
N HIS A 217 0.75 -16.28 -12.14
CA HIS A 217 1.42 -16.45 -13.43
C HIS A 217 1.15 -15.31 -14.42
N LEU A 218 0.88 -14.12 -13.87
CA LEU A 218 0.63 -12.90 -14.61
C LEU A 218 1.95 -12.16 -14.83
N LYS A 219 2.66 -12.57 -15.88
CA LYS A 219 3.96 -12.01 -16.25
C LYS A 219 3.84 -10.54 -16.69
N PRO A 220 4.85 -9.69 -16.49
CA PRO A 220 4.89 -8.35 -17.07
C PRO A 220 4.91 -8.35 -18.61
N ASN A 221 4.66 -7.18 -19.21
CA ASN A 221 4.73 -6.90 -20.65
C ASN A 221 3.85 -7.80 -21.54
N GLN A 222 2.65 -8.15 -21.07
CA GLN A 222 1.70 -8.95 -21.85
C GLN A 222 0.88 -8.09 -22.81
N VAL A 223 0.73 -6.80 -22.49
CA VAL A 223 -0.04 -5.86 -23.31
C VAL A 223 0.82 -4.73 -23.85
N LYS A 224 0.45 -4.20 -25.02
CA LYS A 224 1.14 -3.06 -25.64
C LYS A 224 0.80 -1.73 -24.95
N HIS A 225 -0.46 -1.61 -24.52
CA HIS A 225 -1.00 -0.41 -23.92
C HIS A 225 -2.00 -0.81 -22.82
N THR A 226 -2.01 -0.04 -21.74
CA THR A 226 -2.93 -0.18 -20.62
C THR A 226 -3.71 1.12 -20.51
N GLN A 227 -5.03 1.03 -20.54
CA GLN A 227 -5.92 2.16 -20.27
C GLN A 227 -6.20 2.20 -18.77
N ILE A 228 -6.21 3.41 -18.19
CA ILE A 228 -6.57 3.61 -16.78
C ILE A 228 -7.68 4.67 -16.69
N GLU A 229 -8.73 4.36 -15.94
CA GLU A 229 -9.84 5.27 -15.64
C GLU A 229 -9.89 5.54 -14.13
N PHE A 230 -10.02 6.82 -13.78
CA PHE A 230 -10.03 7.28 -12.39
C PHE A 230 -11.43 7.66 -11.93
N PHE A 231 -11.80 7.12 -10.77
CA PHE A 231 -13.02 7.45 -10.04
C PHE A 231 -12.66 7.89 -8.63
N ALA A 232 -13.43 8.85 -8.12
CA ALA A 232 -13.30 9.33 -6.75
C ALA A 232 -14.67 9.57 -6.13
N SER A 233 -14.81 9.34 -4.83
CA SER A 233 -16.08 9.62 -4.12
C SER A 233 -16.33 11.10 -3.85
N SER A 234 -15.30 11.96 -3.94
CA SER A 234 -15.43 13.42 -3.85
C SER A 234 -14.85 14.12 -5.08
N ASP A 235 -13.53 14.32 -5.13
CA ASP A 235 -12.87 15.11 -6.18
C ASP A 235 -11.98 14.22 -7.07
N VAL A 236 -12.46 13.96 -8.28
CA VAL A 236 -11.75 13.16 -9.28
C VAL A 236 -10.62 13.96 -9.96
N GLU A 237 -10.76 15.27 -10.07
CA GLU A 237 -9.76 16.11 -10.72
C GLU A 237 -8.54 16.31 -9.82
N HIS A 238 -8.76 16.42 -8.50
CA HIS A 238 -7.67 16.35 -7.53
C HIS A 238 -6.93 15.01 -7.60
N LEU A 239 -7.65 13.88 -7.67
CA LEU A 239 -7.05 12.55 -7.81
C LEU A 239 -6.19 12.45 -9.08
N LYS A 240 -6.70 12.90 -10.23
CA LYS A 240 -5.93 12.93 -11.50
C LYS A 240 -4.70 13.84 -11.41
N SER A 241 -4.84 15.02 -10.80
CA SER A 241 -3.70 15.92 -10.56
C SER A 241 -2.61 15.23 -9.73
N CYS A 242 -2.98 14.51 -8.67
CA CYS A 242 -2.03 13.74 -7.87
C CYS A 242 -1.42 12.57 -8.68
N ALA A 243 -2.21 11.88 -9.50
CA ALA A 243 -1.73 10.80 -10.37
C ALA A 243 -0.63 11.30 -11.34
N HIS A 244 -0.84 12.48 -11.92
CA HIS A 244 0.16 13.12 -12.75
C HIS A 244 1.41 13.53 -11.96
N LYS A 245 1.24 14.27 -10.86
CA LYS A 245 2.36 14.82 -10.06
C LYS A 245 3.22 13.73 -9.40
N TRP A 246 2.61 12.68 -8.87
CA TRP A 246 3.31 11.67 -8.07
C TRP A 246 3.82 10.50 -8.90
N CYS A 247 3.14 10.18 -10.00
CA CYS A 247 3.38 8.94 -10.71
C CYS A 247 3.57 9.12 -12.22
N ASN A 248 3.50 10.35 -12.75
CA ASN A 248 3.51 10.65 -14.18
C ASN A 248 2.47 9.84 -14.97
N ILE A 249 1.34 9.50 -14.32
CA ILE A 249 0.24 8.84 -15.00
C ILE A 249 -0.48 9.90 -15.85
N PRO A 250 -0.74 9.63 -17.14
CA PRO A 250 -1.41 10.57 -18.05
C PRO A 250 -2.85 10.89 -17.64
#